data_AF-A0A2E7F2B3-F1
#
_entry.id   AF-A0A2E7F2B3-F1
#
_cell.length_a   1.000
_cell.length_b   1.000
_cell.length_c   1.000
_cell.angle_alpha   90.00
_cell.angle_beta   90.00
_cell.angle_gamma   90.00
#
_symmetry.space_group_name_H-M   'P 1'
#
loop_
_entity.id
_entity.type
_entity.pdbx_description
1 polymer ?
#
loop_
_entity_poly.entity_id
_entity_poly.type
_entity_poly.pdbx_seq_one_letter_code
_entity_poly.pdbx_strand_id
1 'polypeptide(L)'
;MGWLTMTRLGMAPYETPKAYLDAQLTYERPATGETPFRALRVLKSVYSGSAYYAAVELYDESGARLYVTAIICLVRWNPKAADGHIFGYKDMDEDMGPCEAACPRSVLELLTSSTHPHALDWRRRCYRMLELTERTIAHGDLIRFPEPMQFTDGSRHADFKVRREGRKLTLTLPDGRGRFKISRLLERRFEIIRQPKVARTFFPAA
;
A
#
# COMPACT_ATOMS: atom_id res chain seq x y z
N MET A 1 19.68 -4.98 9.55
CA MET A 1 18.65 -5.39 10.54
C MET A 1 17.99 -6.70 10.11
N GLY A 2 17.86 -7.64 11.04
CA GLY A 2 17.27 -8.97 10.86
C GLY A 2 15.75 -8.97 11.00
N TRP A 3 15.13 -10.15 10.89
CA TRP A 3 13.71 -10.33 11.18
C TRP A 3 13.52 -10.60 12.66
N LEU A 4 12.58 -9.89 13.29
CA LEU A 4 12.03 -10.28 14.58
C LEU A 4 10.85 -11.21 14.32
N THR A 5 10.80 -12.35 14.99
CA THR A 5 9.68 -13.30 14.92
C THR A 5 9.19 -13.63 16.31
N MET A 6 7.90 -13.91 16.45
CA MET A 6 7.28 -14.21 17.74
C MET A 6 6.10 -15.15 17.60
N THR A 7 5.83 -15.84 18.70
CA THR A 7 4.66 -16.68 18.88
C THR A 7 3.44 -15.86 19.26
N ARG A 8 2.27 -16.51 19.36
CA ARG A 8 1.05 -15.86 19.86
C ARG A 8 1.24 -15.26 21.25
N LEU A 9 1.98 -15.94 22.13
CA LEU A 9 2.27 -15.45 23.48
C LEU A 9 3.17 -14.21 23.46
N GLY A 10 4.19 -14.20 22.59
CA GLY A 10 5.05 -13.03 22.42
C GLY A 10 4.34 -11.80 21.85
N MET A 11 3.21 -12.01 21.15
CA MET A 11 2.37 -10.94 20.63
C MET A 11 1.31 -10.47 21.63
N ALA A 12 1.09 -11.19 22.74
CA ALA A 12 0.04 -10.85 23.70
C ALA A 12 0.27 -9.45 24.32
N PRO A 13 -0.79 -8.67 24.58
CA PRO A 13 -2.22 -8.99 24.45
C PRO A 13 -2.81 -8.76 23.05
N TYR A 14 -1.98 -8.51 22.03
CA TYR A 14 -2.46 -8.09 20.71
C TYR A 14 -2.86 -9.29 19.84
N GLU A 15 -3.96 -9.15 19.10
CA GLU A 15 -4.47 -10.20 18.20
C GLU A 15 -4.03 -10.02 16.73
N THR A 16 -3.61 -8.81 16.35
CA THR A 16 -3.23 -8.48 14.97
C THR A 16 -1.84 -7.86 14.90
N PRO A 17 -1.09 -8.07 13.80
CA PRO A 17 0.19 -7.40 13.56
C PRO A 17 0.11 -5.88 13.70
N LYS A 18 -0.98 -5.28 13.18
CA LYS A 18 -1.19 -3.84 13.26
C LYS A 18 -1.30 -3.35 14.71
N ALA A 19 -2.13 -4.00 15.53
CA ALA A 19 -2.30 -3.60 16.92
C ALA A 19 -0.99 -3.75 17.72
N TYR A 20 -0.25 -4.83 17.48
CA TYR A 20 1.07 -5.03 18.08
C TYR A 20 2.05 -3.92 17.69
N LEU A 21 2.18 -3.63 16.38
CA LEU A 21 3.10 -2.60 15.89
C LEU A 21 2.69 -1.20 16.34
N ASP A 22 1.40 -0.89 16.36
CA ASP A 22 0.90 0.39 16.89
C ASP A 22 1.34 0.61 18.34
N ALA A 23 1.28 -0.45 19.16
CA ALA A 23 1.73 -0.39 20.55
C ALA A 23 3.25 -0.33 20.69
N GLN A 24 4.02 -1.07 19.88
CA GLN A 24 5.48 -0.97 19.90
C GLN A 24 5.98 0.41 19.49
N LEU A 25 5.24 1.09 18.63
CA LEU A 25 5.55 2.45 18.15
C LEU A 25 4.84 3.55 18.97
N THR A 26 4.22 3.19 20.09
CA THR A 26 3.61 4.13 21.03
C THR A 26 4.16 3.89 22.43
N TYR A 27 5.16 4.66 22.81
CA TYR A 27 5.81 4.54 24.12
C TYR A 27 6.37 5.85 24.60
N GLU A 28 6.59 5.91 25.91
CA GLU A 28 7.33 6.97 26.58
C GLU A 28 8.41 6.34 27.44
N ARG A 29 9.65 6.81 27.32
CA ARG A 29 10.79 6.40 28.14
C ARG A 29 11.35 7.64 28.83
N PRO A 30 11.25 7.72 30.17
CA PRO A 30 11.77 8.84 30.92
C PRO A 30 13.29 8.92 30.82
N ALA A 31 13.85 10.12 30.90
CA ALA A 31 15.29 10.29 30.99
C ALA A 31 15.83 9.57 32.23
N THR A 32 16.88 8.77 32.05
CA THR A 32 17.49 8.00 33.15
C THR A 32 19.00 8.08 33.04
N GLY A 33 19.65 8.79 33.96
CA GLY A 33 21.10 9.01 33.91
C GLY A 33 21.52 9.73 32.63
N GLU A 34 22.35 9.08 31.82
CA GLU A 34 22.84 9.61 30.52
C GLU A 34 21.87 9.36 29.37
N THR A 35 20.80 8.58 29.58
CA THR A 35 19.82 8.29 28.52
C THR A 35 18.81 9.44 28.40
N PRO A 36 18.71 10.10 27.23
CA PRO A 36 17.74 11.18 27.05
C PRO A 36 16.33 10.62 26.98
N PHE A 37 15.34 11.46 27.30
CA PHE A 37 13.94 11.15 27.09
C PHE A 37 13.65 10.74 25.65
N ARG A 38 12.82 9.71 25.49
CA ARG A 38 12.37 9.25 24.18
C ARG A 38 10.90 8.93 24.24
N ALA A 39 10.11 9.63 23.45
CA ALA A 39 8.72 9.30 23.27
C ALA A 39 8.33 9.30 21.81
N LEU A 40 7.42 8.38 21.51
CA LEU A 40 6.91 8.12 20.17
C LEU A 40 5.43 7.82 20.30
N ARG A 41 4.60 8.38 19.42
CA ARG A 41 3.19 7.98 19.29
C ARG A 41 2.77 7.84 17.84
N VAL A 42 1.94 6.84 17.56
CA VAL A 42 1.37 6.64 16.22
C VAL A 42 0.22 7.60 15.99
N LEU A 43 0.34 8.47 14.97
CA LEU A 43 -0.76 9.34 14.53
C LEU A 43 -1.71 8.62 13.57
N LYS A 44 -1.13 7.86 12.65
CA LYS A 44 -1.86 7.07 11.66
C LYS A 44 -1.03 5.87 11.27
N SER A 45 -1.67 4.72 11.13
CA SER A 45 -1.03 3.57 10.54
C SER A 45 -1.97 2.74 9.69
N VAL A 46 -1.39 2.10 8.68
CA VAL A 46 -2.10 1.26 7.70
C VAL A 46 -1.31 -0.02 7.48
N TYR A 47 -2.02 -1.15 7.54
CA TYR A 47 -1.48 -2.46 7.29
C TYR A 47 -2.04 -3.01 5.97
N SER A 48 -1.16 -3.36 5.03
CA SER A 48 -1.51 -3.87 3.70
C SER A 48 -1.47 -5.40 3.60
N GLY A 49 -1.16 -6.10 4.70
CA GLY A 49 -0.98 -7.55 4.73
C GLY A 49 0.49 -7.98 4.68
N SER A 50 1.32 -7.33 3.87
CA SER A 50 2.77 -7.62 3.80
C SER A 50 3.64 -6.48 4.28
N ALA A 51 3.07 -5.29 4.44
CA ALA A 51 3.76 -4.12 4.97
C ALA A 51 2.82 -3.35 5.91
N TYR A 52 3.43 -2.69 6.88
CA TYR A 52 2.80 -1.75 7.78
C TYR A 52 3.50 -0.41 7.60
N TYR A 53 2.71 0.66 7.50
CA TYR A 53 3.20 2.03 7.38
C TYR A 53 2.60 2.85 8.50
N ALA A 54 3.41 3.61 9.22
CA ALA A 54 2.96 4.52 10.26
C ALA A 54 3.59 5.90 10.13
N ALA A 55 2.77 6.93 10.30
CA ALA A 55 3.23 8.27 10.65
C ALA A 55 3.36 8.31 12.18
N VAL A 56 4.59 8.45 12.64
CA VAL A 56 4.93 8.46 14.07
C VAL A 56 5.43 9.84 14.46
N GLU A 57 4.88 10.36 15.54
CA GLU A 57 5.28 11.64 16.10
C GLU A 57 6.24 11.41 17.25
N LEU A 58 7.40 12.07 17.16
CA LEU A 58 8.33 12.20 18.26
C LEU A 58 8.02 13.49 19.01
N TYR A 59 8.03 13.40 20.34
CA TYR A 59 7.80 14.53 21.23
C TYR A 59 8.79 14.53 22.39
N ASP A 60 9.01 15.70 23.00
CA ASP A 60 9.92 15.88 24.13
C ASP A 60 9.22 15.73 25.50
N GLU A 61 9.97 15.90 26.59
CA GLU A 61 9.44 15.80 27.97
C GLU A 61 8.30 16.77 28.26
N SER A 62 8.25 17.91 27.56
CA SER A 62 7.17 18.89 27.72
C SER A 62 5.90 18.51 26.95
N GLY A 63 5.95 17.42 26.18
CA GLY A 63 4.90 17.03 25.25
C GLY A 63 4.92 17.82 23.94
N ALA A 64 5.95 18.64 23.70
CA ALA A 64 6.06 19.41 22.48
C ALA A 64 6.50 18.52 21.33
N ARG A 65 5.82 18.67 20.19
CA ARG A 65 6.11 17.92 18.96
C ARG A 65 7.49 18.31 18.42
N LEU A 66 8.35 17.31 18.23
CA LEU A 66 9.62 17.48 17.55
C LEU A 66 9.44 17.36 16.03
N TYR A 67 9.08 16.18 15.55
CA TYR A 67 8.78 15.94 14.14
C TYR A 67 7.96 14.66 13.96
N VAL A 68 7.38 14.50 12.77
CA VAL A 68 6.66 13.31 12.36
C VAL A 68 7.45 12.63 11.25
N THR A 69 7.81 11.36 11.44
CA THR A 69 8.52 10.54 10.45
C THR A 69 7.72 9.29 10.11
N ALA A 70 8.09 8.62 9.03
CA ALA A 70 7.49 7.37 8.60
C ALA A 70 8.30 6.19 9.14
N ILE A 71 7.60 5.25 9.78
CA ILE A 71 8.12 3.90 10.07
C ILE A 71 7.42 2.89 9.18
N ILE A 72 8.22 2.06 8.53
CA ILE A 72 7.81 1.01 7.61
C ILE A 72 8.23 -0.32 8.21
N CYS A 73 7.28 -1.23 8.43
CA CYS A 73 7.58 -2.59 8.82
C CYS A 73 7.19 -3.54 7.70
N LEU A 74 8.15 -4.35 7.24
CA LEU A 74 7.82 -5.58 6.52
C LEU A 74 7.15 -6.54 7.49
N VAL A 75 6.07 -7.18 7.07
CA VAL A 75 5.27 -8.06 7.93
C VAL A 75 5.15 -9.44 7.31
N ARG A 76 5.40 -10.46 8.13
CA ARG A 76 5.03 -11.84 7.90
C ARG A 76 3.98 -12.22 8.92
N TRP A 77 2.81 -12.63 8.42
CA TRP A 77 1.70 -13.07 9.26
C TRP A 77 1.21 -14.42 8.77
N ASN A 78 1.44 -15.46 9.57
CA ASN A 78 0.99 -16.82 9.32
C ASN A 78 0.44 -17.45 10.61
N PRO A 79 -0.86 -17.28 10.91
CA PRO A 79 -1.49 -17.86 12.10
C PRO A 79 -1.39 -19.38 12.22
N LYS A 80 -1.08 -20.08 11.12
CA LYS A 80 -1.00 -21.54 11.04
C LYS A 80 0.46 -22.04 10.93
N ALA A 81 1.43 -21.20 11.29
CA ALA A 81 2.83 -21.58 11.26
C ALA A 81 3.08 -22.80 12.17
N ALA A 82 3.69 -23.85 11.62
CA ALA A 82 3.92 -25.11 12.32
C ALA A 82 4.92 -24.99 13.48
N ASP A 83 5.86 -24.05 13.38
CA ASP A 83 6.84 -23.70 14.42
C ASP A 83 6.26 -22.76 15.49
N GLY A 84 5.00 -22.34 15.34
CA GLY A 84 4.33 -21.41 16.26
C GLY A 84 4.74 -19.94 16.11
N HIS A 85 5.73 -19.60 15.25
CA HIS A 85 6.15 -18.22 15.00
C HIS A 85 5.22 -17.54 13.99
N ILE A 86 4.02 -17.20 14.48
CA ILE A 86 2.93 -16.72 13.64
C ILE A 86 3.11 -15.29 13.11
N PHE A 87 3.97 -14.50 13.73
CA PHE A 87 4.21 -13.11 13.36
C PHE A 87 5.70 -12.83 13.29
N GLY A 88 6.11 -12.10 12.25
CA GLY A 88 7.41 -11.49 12.23
C GLY A 88 7.40 -10.17 11.51
N TYR A 89 8.31 -9.28 11.89
CA TYR A 89 8.47 -8.01 11.23
C TYR A 89 9.93 -7.59 11.13
N LYS A 90 10.17 -6.64 10.23
CA LYS A 90 11.42 -5.91 10.10
C LYS A 90 11.10 -4.45 9.88
N ASP A 91 11.43 -3.62 10.84
CA ASP A 91 11.22 -2.18 10.86
C ASP A 91 12.37 -1.44 10.18
N MET A 92 12.01 -0.34 9.52
CA MET A 92 12.89 0.60 8.83
C MET A 92 12.21 1.98 8.90
N ASP A 93 12.96 3.04 9.14
CA ASP A 93 12.46 4.40 8.91
C ASP A 93 12.57 4.78 7.42
N GLU A 94 11.99 5.92 7.05
CA GLU A 94 12.08 6.46 5.69
C GLU A 94 13.50 6.88 5.27
N ASP A 95 14.38 7.18 6.22
CA ASP A 95 15.77 7.58 5.95
C ASP A 95 16.64 6.38 5.54
N MET A 96 16.21 5.16 5.89
CA MET A 96 16.81 3.92 5.38
C MET A 96 16.45 3.62 3.92
N GLY A 97 15.58 4.42 3.29
CA GLY A 97 15.21 4.29 1.87
C GLY A 97 14.54 2.96 1.50
N PRO A 98 13.47 2.51 2.20
CA PRO A 98 12.91 1.18 2.02
C PRO A 98 12.39 0.95 0.59
N CYS A 99 12.49 -0.29 0.10
CA CYS A 99 11.98 -0.64 -1.23
C CYS A 99 10.44 -0.57 -1.29
N GLU A 100 9.77 -0.86 -0.17
CA GLU A 100 8.33 -0.85 -0.02
C GLU A 100 7.77 0.57 -0.03
N ALA A 101 7.29 0.97 -1.21
CA ALA A 101 6.78 2.32 -1.48
C ALA A 101 5.28 2.31 -1.84
N ALA A 102 4.49 1.47 -1.18
CA ALA A 102 3.02 1.48 -1.31
C ALA A 102 2.35 2.18 -0.11
N CYS A 103 3.02 3.20 0.44
CA CYS A 103 2.52 3.95 1.58
C CYS A 103 1.28 4.76 1.17
N PRO A 104 0.18 4.69 1.92
CA PRO A 104 -1.04 5.42 1.59
C PRO A 104 -0.90 6.93 1.81
N ARG A 105 -1.61 7.72 1.00
CA ARG A 105 -1.67 9.19 1.08
C ARG A 105 -1.92 9.71 2.51
N SER A 106 -2.86 9.09 3.23
CA SER A 106 -3.22 9.45 4.61
C SER A 106 -2.09 9.33 5.63
N VAL A 107 -1.03 8.56 5.35
CA VAL A 107 0.17 8.51 6.19
C VAL A 107 1.18 9.56 5.72
N LEU A 108 1.41 9.67 4.41
CA LEU A 108 2.37 10.61 3.83
C LEU A 108 2.06 12.08 4.17
N GLU A 109 0.77 12.45 4.17
CA GLU A 109 0.32 13.83 4.42
C GLU A 109 0.55 14.29 5.87
N LEU A 110 0.83 13.37 6.80
CA LEU A 110 1.12 13.71 8.20
C LEU A 110 2.61 13.94 8.47
N LEU A 111 3.49 13.55 7.54
CA LEU A 111 4.93 13.58 7.75
C LEU A 111 5.48 15.01 7.74
N THR A 112 6.37 15.32 8.67
CA THR A 112 7.12 16.58 8.63
C THR A 112 8.00 16.61 7.36
N SER A 113 8.26 17.79 6.80
CA SER A 113 9.20 17.94 5.68
C SER A 113 10.58 17.38 6.05
N SER A 114 11.20 16.62 5.15
CA SER A 114 12.54 16.05 5.33
C SER A 114 13.50 16.60 4.29
N THR A 115 14.77 16.77 4.67
CA THR A 115 15.88 17.07 3.75
C THR A 115 16.72 15.83 3.43
N HIS A 116 16.43 14.69 4.07
CA HIS A 116 17.22 13.48 3.92
C HIS A 116 16.99 12.87 2.52
N PRO A 117 18.05 12.62 1.72
CA PRO A 117 17.90 12.20 0.32
C PRO A 117 17.09 10.91 0.14
N HIS A 118 17.28 9.93 1.04
CA HIS A 118 16.57 8.65 0.95
C HIS A 118 15.08 8.77 1.31
N ALA A 119 14.73 9.58 2.31
CA ALA A 119 13.33 9.83 2.64
C ALA A 119 12.61 10.55 1.51
N LEU A 120 13.25 11.57 0.92
CA LEU A 120 12.71 12.27 -0.24
C LEU A 120 12.50 11.33 -1.44
N ASP A 121 13.47 10.45 -1.73
CA ASP A 121 13.30 9.44 -2.78
C ASP A 121 12.16 8.46 -2.49
N TRP A 122 12.11 7.92 -1.27
CA TRP A 122 11.06 7.00 -0.85
C TRP A 122 9.66 7.64 -0.97
N ARG A 123 9.48 8.85 -0.44
CA ARG A 123 8.21 9.59 -0.55
C ARG A 123 7.82 9.81 -2.01
N ARG A 124 8.76 10.18 -2.89
CA ARG A 124 8.49 10.31 -4.35
C ARG A 124 8.07 8.98 -4.99
N ARG A 125 8.67 7.86 -4.59
CA ARG A 125 8.23 6.53 -5.04
C ARG A 125 6.81 6.22 -4.55
N CYS A 126 6.48 6.55 -3.30
CA CYS A 126 5.13 6.39 -2.76
C CYS A 126 4.09 7.21 -3.53
N TYR A 127 4.35 8.49 -3.80
CA TYR A 127 3.41 9.32 -4.57
C TYR A 127 3.23 8.82 -6.01
N ARG A 128 4.29 8.39 -6.70
CA ARG A 128 4.14 7.74 -8.03
C ARG A 128 3.27 6.49 -7.97
N MET A 129 3.42 5.66 -6.95
CA MET A 129 2.57 4.49 -6.77
C MET A 129 1.11 4.86 -6.52
N LEU A 130 0.86 5.91 -5.73
CA LEU A 130 -0.48 6.44 -5.50
C LEU A 130 -1.11 6.98 -6.78
N GLU A 131 -0.39 7.75 -7.58
CA GLU A 131 -0.89 8.22 -8.88
C GLU A 131 -1.33 7.07 -9.79
N LEU A 132 -0.60 5.94 -9.76
CA LEU A 132 -0.97 4.75 -10.52
C LEU A 132 -2.18 4.03 -9.92
N THR A 133 -2.29 3.94 -8.60
CA THR A 133 -3.31 3.11 -7.91
C THR A 133 -4.61 3.85 -7.59
N GLU A 134 -4.59 5.18 -7.50
CA GLU A 134 -5.77 6.05 -7.38
C GLU A 134 -6.52 6.20 -8.72
N ARG A 135 -5.97 5.68 -9.83
CA ARG A 135 -6.67 5.61 -11.13
C ARG A 135 -7.99 4.86 -10.98
N THR A 136 -9.09 5.54 -11.31
CA THR A 136 -10.41 4.95 -11.31
C THR A 136 -10.68 4.25 -12.64
N ILE A 137 -11.04 2.97 -12.56
CA ILE A 137 -11.53 2.19 -13.70
C ILE A 137 -12.98 1.78 -13.41
N ALA A 138 -13.89 2.21 -14.26
CA ALA A 138 -15.31 1.92 -14.16
C ALA A 138 -15.64 0.56 -14.79
N HIS A 139 -16.82 0.03 -14.42
CA HIS A 139 -17.37 -1.12 -15.14
C HIS A 139 -17.65 -0.72 -16.59
N GLY A 140 -17.20 -1.51 -17.55
CA GLY A 140 -17.39 -1.29 -18.97
C GLY A 140 -16.25 -0.57 -19.68
N ASP A 141 -15.30 0.01 -18.94
CA ASP A 141 -14.14 0.68 -19.53
C ASP A 141 -13.32 -0.29 -20.39
N LEU A 142 -12.84 0.20 -21.53
CA LEU A 142 -11.84 -0.51 -22.32
C LEU A 142 -10.45 -0.05 -21.91
N ILE A 143 -9.58 -1.00 -21.60
CA ILE A 143 -8.17 -0.75 -21.32
C ILE A 143 -7.33 -1.36 -22.45
N ARG A 144 -6.30 -0.63 -22.87
CA ARG A 144 -5.31 -1.09 -23.84
C ARG A 144 -3.91 -1.01 -23.25
N PHE A 145 -3.20 -2.12 -23.31
CA PHE A 145 -1.78 -2.19 -22.98
C PHE A 145 -0.95 -1.80 -24.20
N PRO A 146 0.25 -1.20 -24.00
CA PRO A 146 1.14 -0.84 -25.10
C PRO A 146 1.63 -2.07 -25.87
N GLU A 147 1.76 -3.22 -25.20
CA GLU A 147 2.17 -4.48 -25.79
C GLU A 147 1.19 -5.61 -25.42
N PRO A 148 0.90 -6.56 -26.34
CA PRO A 148 0.07 -7.72 -26.03
C PRO A 148 0.71 -8.60 -24.95
N MET A 149 -0.05 -8.87 -23.89
CA MET A 149 0.40 -9.77 -22.83
C MET A 149 0.08 -11.22 -23.17
N GLN A 150 1.01 -12.12 -22.85
CA GLN A 150 0.80 -13.56 -22.96
C GLN A 150 0.18 -14.12 -21.68
N PHE A 151 -0.81 -15.00 -21.83
CA PHE A 151 -1.47 -15.68 -20.72
C PHE A 151 -1.12 -17.17 -20.68
N THR A 152 -1.47 -17.83 -19.57
CA THR A 152 -1.19 -19.26 -19.33
C THR A 152 -1.84 -20.18 -20.36
N ASP A 153 -2.93 -19.76 -21.00
CA ASP A 153 -3.59 -20.48 -22.08
C ASP A 153 -2.91 -20.32 -23.46
N GLY A 154 -1.78 -19.59 -23.51
CA GLY A 154 -1.04 -19.29 -24.74
C GLY A 154 -1.60 -18.11 -25.55
N SER A 155 -2.74 -17.55 -25.15
CA SER A 155 -3.35 -16.41 -25.82
C SER A 155 -2.54 -15.12 -25.62
N ARG A 156 -2.63 -14.21 -26.59
CA ARG A 156 -1.98 -12.89 -26.55
C ARG A 156 -2.99 -11.79 -26.81
N HIS A 157 -3.15 -10.90 -25.83
CA HIS A 157 -4.15 -9.83 -25.89
C HIS A 157 -3.60 -8.52 -25.32
N ALA A 158 -3.88 -7.41 -26.00
CA ALA A 158 -3.56 -6.05 -25.55
C ALA A 158 -4.79 -5.30 -25.05
N ASP A 159 -5.98 -5.67 -25.53
CA ASP A 159 -7.22 -4.96 -25.27
C ASP A 159 -8.12 -5.77 -24.33
N PHE A 160 -8.67 -5.10 -23.32
CA PHE A 160 -9.58 -5.72 -22.37
C PHE A 160 -10.73 -4.79 -22.03
N LYS A 161 -11.89 -5.39 -21.77
CA LYS A 161 -13.04 -4.73 -21.18
C LYS A 161 -13.12 -5.04 -19.69
N VAL A 162 -13.33 -4.02 -18.89
CA VAL A 162 -13.38 -4.12 -17.44
C VAL A 162 -14.76 -4.57 -17.02
N ARG A 163 -14.85 -5.72 -16.35
CA ARG A 163 -16.08 -6.24 -15.75
C ARG A 163 -15.96 -6.23 -14.24
N ARG A 164 -16.77 -5.41 -13.58
CA ARG A 164 -16.94 -5.47 -12.12
C ARG A 164 -18.10 -6.38 -11.77
N GLU A 165 -17.83 -7.42 -10.98
CA GLU A 165 -18.81 -8.31 -10.35
C GLU A 165 -18.71 -8.11 -8.83
N GLY A 166 -19.53 -7.21 -8.29
CA GLY A 166 -19.41 -6.75 -6.91
C GLY A 166 -18.04 -6.11 -6.64
N ARG A 167 -17.28 -6.66 -5.68
CA ARG A 167 -15.90 -6.21 -5.36
C ARG A 167 -14.84 -6.77 -6.31
N LYS A 168 -15.15 -7.80 -7.11
CA LYS A 168 -14.18 -8.43 -8.01
C LYS A 168 -14.09 -7.64 -9.32
N LEU A 169 -12.87 -7.28 -9.69
CA LEU A 169 -12.54 -6.75 -11.00
C LEU A 169 -12.00 -7.91 -11.85
N THR A 170 -12.72 -8.22 -12.92
CA THR A 170 -12.36 -9.22 -13.93
C THR A 170 -12.20 -8.51 -15.27
N LEU A 171 -11.31 -9.01 -16.11
CA LEU A 171 -11.15 -8.50 -17.47
C LEU A 171 -11.72 -9.51 -18.47
N THR A 172 -12.43 -9.03 -19.48
CA THR A 172 -12.87 -9.83 -20.63
C THR A 172 -12.23 -9.26 -21.88
N LEU A 173 -12.26 -9.98 -22.99
CA LEU A 173 -11.94 -9.37 -24.28
C LEU A 173 -13.03 -8.35 -24.67
N PRO A 174 -12.74 -7.42 -25.61
CA PRO A 174 -13.73 -6.46 -26.10
C PRO A 174 -14.97 -7.11 -26.72
N ASP A 175 -14.83 -8.32 -27.27
CA ASP A 175 -15.91 -9.15 -27.82
C ASP A 175 -16.74 -9.87 -26.75
N GLY A 176 -16.38 -9.73 -25.47
CA GLY A 176 -17.06 -10.35 -24.33
C GLY A 176 -16.59 -11.78 -23.99
N ARG A 177 -15.62 -12.33 -24.73
CA ARG A 177 -15.09 -13.69 -24.48
C ARG A 177 -13.97 -13.70 -23.44
N GLY A 178 -13.80 -14.85 -22.81
CA GLY A 178 -12.74 -15.14 -21.86
C GLY A 178 -12.85 -14.37 -20.55
N ARG A 179 -12.11 -14.82 -19.54
CA ARG A 179 -11.95 -14.11 -18.26
C ARG A 179 -10.47 -14.10 -17.92
N PHE A 180 -9.91 -12.91 -17.82
CA PHE A 180 -8.51 -12.68 -17.59
C PHE A 180 -8.32 -11.98 -16.24
N LYS A 181 -7.26 -12.39 -15.55
CA LYS A 181 -6.81 -11.76 -14.30
C LYS A 181 -5.41 -11.24 -14.52
N ILE A 182 -5.25 -9.93 -14.38
CA ILE A 182 -3.95 -9.27 -14.46
C ILE A 182 -3.56 -8.86 -13.05
N SER A 183 -2.48 -9.46 -12.54
CA SER A 183 -1.93 -9.12 -11.23
C SER A 183 -1.45 -7.66 -11.22
N ARG A 184 -1.81 -6.93 -10.16
CA ARG A 184 -1.44 -5.53 -9.96
C ARG A 184 -1.79 -4.66 -11.17
N LEU A 185 -3.00 -4.86 -11.73
CA LEU A 185 -3.49 -4.16 -12.92
C LEU A 185 -3.23 -2.64 -12.85
N LEU A 186 -3.59 -2.01 -11.73
CA LEU A 186 -3.42 -0.57 -11.54
C LEU A 186 -1.96 -0.12 -11.39
N GLU A 187 -0.99 -1.01 -11.20
CA GLU A 187 0.43 -0.65 -11.22
C GLU A 187 1.00 -0.69 -12.65
N ARG A 188 0.28 -1.28 -13.60
CA ARG A 188 0.74 -1.42 -14.99
C ARG A 188 0.50 -0.14 -15.80
N ARG A 189 1.25 -0.02 -16.89
CA ARG A 189 1.01 0.98 -17.94
C ARG A 189 -0.09 0.49 -18.88
N PHE A 190 -1.20 1.23 -18.93
CA PHE A 190 -2.32 1.00 -19.85
C PHE A 190 -3.05 2.33 -20.06
N GLU A 191 -3.76 2.44 -21.16
CA GLU A 191 -4.63 3.57 -21.49
C GLU A 191 -6.10 3.15 -21.38
N ILE A 192 -6.94 4.04 -20.87
CA ILE A 192 -8.40 3.82 -20.85
C ILE A 192 -8.96 4.39 -22.16
N ILE A 193 -9.35 3.52 -23.07
CA ILE A 193 -10.01 3.88 -24.32
C ILE A 193 -11.45 4.25 -24.00
N ARG A 194 -11.73 5.56 -23.92
CA ARG A 194 -13.10 6.05 -23.88
C ARG A 194 -13.71 5.86 -25.26
N GLN A 195 -14.61 4.90 -25.41
CA GLN A 195 -15.39 4.83 -26.64
C GLN A 195 -16.20 6.13 -26.78
N PRO A 196 -16.13 6.83 -27.92
CA PRO A 196 -17.02 7.95 -28.16
C PRO A 196 -18.45 7.42 -28.07
N LYS A 197 -19.27 8.01 -27.19
CA LYS A 197 -20.70 7.74 -27.18
C LYS A 197 -21.22 8.16 -28.56
N VAL A 198 -21.51 7.20 -29.42
CA VAL A 198 -22.20 7.47 -30.69
C VAL A 198 -23.53 8.10 -30.31
N ALA A 199 -23.67 9.40 -30.55
CA ALA A 199 -24.95 10.07 -30.38
C ALA A 199 -25.95 9.31 -31.24
N ARG A 200 -27.07 8.88 -30.65
CA ARG A 200 -28.17 8.31 -31.45
C ARG A 200 -28.63 9.40 -32.41
N THR A 201 -28.33 9.21 -33.70
CA THR A 201 -28.92 10.04 -34.75
C THR A 201 -30.42 9.74 -34.76
N PHE A 202 -31.21 10.68 -34.24
CA PHE A 202 -32.66 10.63 -34.37
C PHE A 202 -33.01 11.06 -35.80
N PHE A 203 -33.55 10.13 -36.58
CA PHE A 203 -34.20 10.48 -37.84
C PHE A 203 -35.66 10.82 -37.52
N PRO A 204 -36.12 12.07 -37.74
CA PRO A 204 -37.53 12.39 -37.62
C PRO A 204 -38.33 11.58 -38.64
N ALA A 205 -39.48 11.03 -38.22
CA ALA A 205 -40.40 10.34 -39.11
C ALA A 205 -41.00 11.35 -40.12
N ALA A 206 -41.09 10.93 -41.38
CA ALA A 206 -41.65 11.70 -42.49
C ALA A 206 -43.18 11.81 -42.42
#